data_AF-A0A2U8W5Q7-F1
#
_entry.id   AF-A0A2U8W5Q7-F1
#
_cell.length_a   1.000
_cell.length_b   1.000
_cell.length_c   1.000
_cell.angle_alpha   90.00
_cell.angle_beta   90.00
_cell.angle_gamma   90.00
#
_symmetry.space_group_name_H-M   'P 1'
#
loop_
_entity.id
_entity.type
_entity.pdbx_description
1 polymer ?
#
loop_
_entity_poly.entity_id
_entity_poly.type
_entity_poly.pdbx_seq_one_letter_code
_entity_poly.pdbx_strand_id
1 'polypeptide(L)' 'MPPTTDLHHLRPTHERILDVLLFLLSQSASPSRRDWFEAVDDMFAELTEAEKHRMVEAGLILLERSLNPAPRLRAA' A
#
# COMPACT_ATOMS: atom_id res chain seq x y z
N MET A 1 -0.87 32.71 2.79
CA MET A 1 -0.49 31.31 2.48
C MET A 1 -1.79 30.54 2.27
N PRO A 2 -1.98 29.79 1.18
CA PRO A 2 -3.19 28.98 1.06
C PRO A 2 -3.12 27.88 2.14
N PRO A 3 -4.25 27.45 2.70
CA PRO A 3 -4.25 26.28 3.56
C PRO A 3 -3.77 25.10 2.71
N THR A 4 -2.70 24.44 3.15
CA THR A 4 -2.29 23.15 2.61
C THR A 4 -3.48 22.23 2.86
N THR A 5 -4.38 22.15 1.89
CA THR A 5 -5.51 21.22 1.92
C THR A 5 -4.87 19.86 2.10
N ASP A 6 -5.38 19.09 3.05
CA ASP A 6 -4.83 17.79 3.43
C ASP A 6 -5.00 16.81 2.26
N LEU A 7 -4.10 16.92 1.27
CA LEU A 7 -4.15 16.18 0.01
C LEU A 7 -4.00 14.69 0.23
N HIS A 8 -3.45 14.30 1.39
CA HIS A 8 -3.32 12.91 1.81
C HIS A 8 -4.70 12.27 1.92
N HIS A 9 -5.71 12.97 2.43
CA HIS A 9 -7.08 12.44 2.55
C HIS A 9 -7.79 12.21 1.23
N LEU A 10 -7.44 12.95 0.17
CA LEU A 10 -8.15 12.90 -1.12
C LEU A 10 -7.63 11.81 -2.06
N ARG A 11 -6.47 11.22 -1.78
CA ARG A 11 -5.88 10.18 -2.65
C ARG A 11 -6.59 8.84 -2.45
N PRO A 12 -6.99 8.14 -3.53
CA PRO A 12 -7.50 6.78 -3.47
C PRO A 12 -6.56 5.83 -2.72
N THR A 13 -7.12 4.88 -1.97
CA THR A 13 -6.35 3.89 -1.19
C THR A 13 -5.35 3.11 -2.04
N HIS A 14 -5.69 2.80 -3.30
CA HIS A 14 -4.80 2.04 -4.18
C HIS A 14 -3.52 2.81 -4.53
N GLU A 15 -3.57 4.14 -4.67
CA GLU A 15 -2.39 4.97 -4.91
C GLU A 15 -1.49 5.01 -3.68
N ARG A 16 -2.09 5.15 -2.48
CA ARG A 16 -1.36 5.10 -1.21
C ARG A 16 -0.63 3.77 -1.01
N ILE A 17 -1.27 2.66 -1.38
CA ILE A 17 -0.65 1.32 -1.34
C ILE A 17 0.55 1.25 -2.30
N LEU A 18 0.46 1.85 -3.49
CA LEU A 18 1.58 1.91 -4.43
C LEU A 18 2.75 2.75 -3.89
N ASP A 19 2.47 3.87 -3.23
CA ASP A 19 3.51 4.70 -2.59
C ASP A 19 4.28 3.89 -1.52
N VAL A 20 3.55 3.19 -0.65
CA VAL A 20 4.14 2.33 0.39
C VAL A 20 4.96 1.21 -0.25
N LEU A 21 4.43 0.56 -1.28
CA LEU A 21 5.13 -0.51 -1.98
C LEU A 21 6.45 -0.02 -2.58
N LEU A 22 6.43 1.13 -3.28
CA LEU A 22 7.63 1.70 -3.88
C LEU A 22 8.65 2.10 -2.82
N PHE A 23 8.21 2.67 -1.71
CA PHE A 23 9.07 2.98 -0.57
C PHE A 23 9.73 1.72 0.00
N LEU A 24 8.96 0.66 0.24
CA LEU A 24 9.48 -0.61 0.76
C LEU A 24 10.47 -1.28 -0.21
N LEU A 25 10.13 -1.33 -1.51
CA LEU A 25 10.99 -1.93 -2.53
C LEU A 25 12.30 -1.17 -2.74
N SER A 26 12.34 0.12 -2.40
CA SER A 26 13.59 0.90 -2.41
C SER A 26 14.56 0.49 -1.30
N GLN A 27 14.07 -0.16 -0.25
CA GLN A 27 14.85 -0.57 0.93
C GLN A 27 15.12 -2.08 0.97
N SER A 28 14.15 -2.89 0.53
CA SER A 28 14.21 -4.33 0.56
C SER A 28 13.52 -4.94 -0.65
N ALA A 29 14.17 -5.90 -1.31
CA ALA A 29 13.57 -6.65 -2.41
C ALA A 29 12.45 -7.61 -1.96
N SER A 30 12.33 -7.87 -0.65
CA SER A 30 11.31 -8.75 -0.08
C SER A 30 10.84 -8.21 1.28
N PRO A 31 10.02 -7.15 1.30
CA PRO A 31 9.53 -6.56 2.54
C PRO A 31 8.62 -7.51 3.30
N SER A 32 8.80 -7.58 4.61
CA SER A 32 7.99 -8.37 5.52
C SER A 32 6.67 -7.67 5.87
N ARG A 33 5.69 -8.41 6.41
CA ARG A 33 4.43 -7.82 6.91
C ARG A 33 4.66 -6.76 7.99
N ARG A 34 5.73 -6.91 8.78
CA ARG A 34 6.11 -5.93 9.80
C ARG A 34 6.59 -4.63 9.13
N ASP A 35 7.45 -4.75 8.11
CA ASP A 35 7.98 -3.61 7.36
C ASP A 35 6.82 -2.82 6.72
N TRP A 36 5.81 -3.53 6.20
CA TRP A 36 4.58 -2.92 5.71
C TRP A 36 3.85 -2.10 6.76
N PHE A 37 3.72 -2.63 7.98
CA PHE A 37 3.02 -1.93 9.05
C PHE A 37 3.79 -0.68 9.50
N GLU A 38 5.12 -0.80 9.67
CA GLU A 38 6.00 0.32 10.01
C GLU A 38 5.96 1.40 8.93
N ALA A 39 6.04 1.03 7.65
CA ALA A 39 5.96 1.99 6.55
C ALA A 39 4.58 2.69 6.46
N VAL A 40 3.49 1.97 6.70
CA VAL A 40 2.15 2.56 6.74
C VAL A 40 1.99 3.52 7.92
N ASP A 41 2.51 3.17 9.08
CA ASP A 41 2.49 4.01 10.28
C ASP A 41 3.30 5.31 10.06
N ASP A 42 4.50 5.18 9.51
CA ASP A 42 5.40 6.30 9.21
C ASP A 42 4.80 7.26 8.15
N MET A 43 4.20 6.71 7.09
CA MET A 43 3.70 7.51 5.96
C MET A 43 2.29 8.07 6.19
N PHE A 44 1.49 7.45 7.06
CA PHE A 44 0.08 7.77 7.28
C PHE A 44 -0.29 7.69 8.77
N ALA A 45 0.43 8.45 9.59
CA ALA A 45 0.25 8.52 11.04
C ALA A 45 -1.18 8.97 11.46
N GLU A 46 -1.90 9.64 10.56
CA GLU A 46 -3.29 10.09 10.77
C GLU A 46 -4.32 8.96 10.73
N LEU A 47 -3.96 7.80 10.17
CA LEU A 47 -4.87 6.65 10.09
C LEU A 47 -5.09 6.01 11.45
N THR A 48 -6.29 5.52 11.68
CA THR A 48 -6.55 4.62 12.81
C THR A 48 -5.83 3.29 12.61
N GLU A 49 -5.53 2.59 13.70
CA GLU A 49 -4.93 1.24 13.65
C GLU A 49 -5.70 0.29 12.72
N ALA A 50 -7.04 0.32 12.78
CA ALA A 50 -7.88 -0.49 11.91
C ALA A 50 -7.73 -0.14 10.42
N GLU A 51 -7.52 1.14 10.08
CA GLU A 51 -7.25 1.57 8.71
C GLU A 51 -5.86 1.15 8.23
N LYS A 52 -4.85 1.28 9.09
CA LYS A 52 -3.49 0.80 8.79
C LYS A 52 -3.50 -0.70 8.50
N HIS A 53 -4.13 -1.49 9.37
CA HIS A 53 -4.32 -2.93 9.15
C HIS A 53 -4.99 -3.24 7.82
N ARG A 54 -6.10 -2.57 7.48
CA ARG A 54 -6.78 -2.79 6.19
C ARG A 54 -5.90 -2.46 4.99
N MET A 55 -5.08 -1.40 5.09
CA MET A 55 -4.19 -0.99 4.01
C MET A 55 -3.03 -1.98 3.82
N VAL A 56 -2.44 -2.46 4.92
CA VAL A 56 -1.40 -3.51 4.89
C VAL A 56 -1.95 -4.79 4.26
N GLU A 57 -3.11 -5.26 4.69
CA GLU A 57 -3.75 -6.46 4.10
C GLU A 57 -4.01 -6.29 2.60
N ALA A 58 -4.54 -5.13 2.18
CA ALA A 58 -4.78 -4.84 0.78
C ALA A 58 -3.48 -4.83 -0.05
N GLY A 59 -2.40 -4.27 0.49
CA GLY A 59 -1.08 -4.28 -0.15
C GLY A 59 -0.50 -5.67 -0.32
N LEU A 60 -0.59 -6.50 0.73
CA LEU A 60 -0.13 -7.90 0.68
C LEU A 60 -0.93 -8.74 -0.33
N ILE A 61 -2.26 -8.62 -0.34
CA ILE A 61 -3.12 -9.30 -1.32
C ILE A 61 -2.78 -8.88 -2.76
N LEU A 62 -2.49 -7.59 -2.96
CA LEU A 62 -2.10 -7.06 -4.27
C LEU A 62 -0.76 -7.65 -4.73
N LEU A 63 0.21 -7.76 -3.82
CA LEU A 63 1.49 -8.42 -4.09
C LEU A 63 1.31 -9.91 -4.42
N GLU A 64 0.56 -10.66 -3.61
CA GLU A 64 0.29 -12.08 -3.85
C GLU A 64 -0.33 -12.31 -5.23
N ARG A 65 -1.30 -11.48 -5.63
CA ARG A 65 -1.92 -11.55 -6.97
C ARG A 65 -0.99 -11.16 -8.10
N SER A 66 -0.05 -10.25 -7.86
CA SER A 66 0.94 -9.83 -8.88
C SER A 66 2.02 -10.90 -9.10
N LEU A 67 2.42 -11.60 -8.03
CA LEU A 67 3.39 -12.69 -8.05
C LEU A 67 2.78 -14.00 -8.55
N ASN A 68 1.46 -14.15 -8.40
CA ASN A 68 0.72 -15.33 -8.86
C ASN A 68 -0.43 -14.90 -9.79
N PRO A 69 -0.12 -14.40 -11.01
CA PRO A 69 -1.14 -13.94 -11.93
C PRO A 69 -2.05 -15.12 -12.28
N ALA A 70 -3.34 -15.00 -11.94
CA ALA A 70 -4.34 -16.00 -12.29
C ALA A 70 -4.24 -16.34 -13.81
N PRO A 71 -4.37 -17.62 -14.19
CA PRO A 71 -4.26 -18.00 -15.59
C PRO A 71 -5.29 -17.21 -16.40
N ARG A 72 -4.79 -16.36 -17.30
CA ARG A 72 -5.63 -15.67 -18.26
C ARG A 72 -6.27 -16.75 -19.12
N LEU A 73 -7.58 -16.98 -18.95
CA LEU A 73 -8.38 -17.75 -19.89
C LEU A 73 -8.19 -17.09 -21.25
N ARG A 74 -7.35 -17.70 -22.10
CA ARG A 74 -7.26 -17.33 -23.50
C ARG A 74 -8.59 -17.73 -24.12
N ALA A 75 -9.43 -16.75 -24.44
CA ALA A 75 -10.54 -16.97 -25.36
C ALA A 75 -9.93 -17.47 -26.68
N ALA A 76 -10.33 -18.68 -27.08
CA ALA A 76 -9.97 -19.31 -28.33
C ALA A 76 -10.75 -18.71 -29.50
#